data_AF-K3WAT6-F1
#
_entry.id   AF-K3WAT6-F1
#
_cell.length_a   1.000
_cell.length_b   1.000
_cell.length_c   1.000
_cell.angle_alpha   90.00
_cell.angle_beta   90.00
_cell.angle_gamma   90.00
#
_symmetry.space_group_name_H-M   'P 1'
#
loop_
_entity.id
_entity.type
_entity.pdbx_description
1 polymer ?
#
loop_
_entity_poly.entity_id
_entity_poly.type
_entity_poly.pdbx_seq_one_letter_code
_entity_poly.pdbx_strand_id
1 'polypeptide(L)'
;MAMHGGVANVQASSALASALEIKTRDVHGKLQSVEKQLADLERERDQVMLDKANLVQERDLIASMKHELEMEKLQLLEERDAIVAQNKLLASQHRSASDLHVSTLQQERRDATKLKEELEAARGELTLLQQANSELVESELSLREKISEQTQAFREKSHAMEKLRHEKEDLELQWKELVLEHSDTAHHAEELHSRLIEAQEKCRDAELQIHSLDEELDVKTKQLAELKQAIEAVKLNNTELDRLLRRENGTQRTSATASNEDPATDHLVLLRQLLDERATIEQQRDEFLVESSSYEQELQTCQEKADLLSSQNAEYEHQIISLENELHMARNRQQALQIEYENQHLTVQQNLTSTQEDLLRKIQVLKDSFMTEKVEKEQLRVAYAVEKAEKEQLRVVLDRLEESARAKLDAHTKEQEFLSQFKLQLMNGIVVTKYGTRGNPHSRVLFSDTGCRWISWKQPSSSGLSLTSPRSDAKVETNDLVDIIPGATTEIFLRQKPDVPAKCLSLVFVHPCRTLDIEAESIEKCQFYLRGFRLLHEEVAHKRR
;
A
#
# COMPACT_ATOMS: atom_id res chain seq x y z
N MET A 1 -208.28 40.48 18.72
CA MET A 1 -209.00 39.35 19.35
C MET A 1 -207.95 38.44 19.96
N ALA A 2 -207.75 38.55 21.28
CA ALA A 2 -208.21 37.58 22.29
C ALA A 2 -206.98 36.77 22.76
N MET A 3 -206.43 36.96 23.95
CA MET A 3 -206.89 36.58 25.31
C MET A 3 -206.02 35.42 25.85
N HIS A 4 -205.52 35.58 27.08
CA HIS A 4 -204.99 34.57 28.03
C HIS A 4 -203.56 34.03 27.77
N GLY A 5 -202.64 33.89 28.74
CA GLY A 5 -202.62 34.14 30.19
C GLY A 5 -201.60 33.22 30.89
N GLY A 6 -200.83 33.72 31.87
CA GLY A 6 -200.07 32.93 32.86
C GLY A 6 -198.61 32.56 32.45
N VAL A 7 -197.52 33.07 33.05
CA VAL A 7 -196.96 33.01 34.43
C VAL A 7 -195.84 31.96 34.57
N ALA A 8 -194.67 32.45 35.00
CA ALA A 8 -193.55 31.79 35.69
C ALA A 8 -192.49 30.94 34.93
N ASN A 9 -191.22 31.22 35.31
CA ASN A 9 -190.09 30.29 35.40
C ASN A 9 -189.26 29.97 34.14
N VAL A 10 -188.59 30.97 33.54
CA VAL A 10 -187.53 30.77 32.52
C VAL A 10 -186.53 31.93 32.58
N GLN A 11 -185.28 31.70 33.01
CA GLN A 11 -184.07 32.49 32.66
C GLN A 11 -182.82 31.93 33.40
N ALA A 12 -182.27 30.77 32.97
CA ALA A 12 -180.93 30.33 33.39
C ALA A 12 -180.28 29.24 32.50
N SER A 13 -181.06 28.40 31.81
CA SER A 13 -180.52 27.14 31.25
C SER A 13 -180.13 27.15 29.76
N SER A 14 -180.30 28.26 29.03
CA SER A 14 -179.94 28.36 27.60
C SER A 14 -178.55 28.97 27.34
N ALA A 15 -177.93 29.61 28.33
CA ALA A 15 -176.60 30.19 28.22
C ALA A 15 -175.46 29.21 28.58
N LEU A 16 -175.76 28.12 29.31
CA LEU A 16 -174.78 27.15 29.75
C LEU A 16 -174.38 26.15 28.64
N ALA A 17 -175.31 25.79 27.75
CA ALA A 17 -175.07 24.81 26.69
C ALA A 17 -174.13 25.35 25.59
N SER A 18 -174.29 26.62 25.18
CA SER A 18 -173.41 27.24 24.18
C SER A 18 -172.01 27.56 24.72
N ALA A 19 -171.87 27.77 26.04
CA ALA A 19 -170.58 28.02 26.67
C ALA A 19 -169.73 26.73 26.83
N LEU A 20 -170.37 25.57 26.99
CA LEU A 20 -169.68 24.28 27.10
C LEU A 20 -169.10 23.82 25.75
N GLU A 21 -169.80 24.06 24.64
CA GLU A 21 -169.38 23.67 23.29
C GLU A 21 -168.18 24.47 22.77
N ILE A 22 -168.08 25.76 23.14
CA ILE A 22 -166.92 26.60 22.84
C ILE A 22 -165.70 26.12 23.66
N LYS A 23 -165.91 25.71 24.91
CA LYS A 23 -164.83 25.23 25.79
C LYS A 23 -164.31 23.85 25.38
N THR A 24 -165.15 22.99 24.79
CA THR A 24 -164.69 21.69 24.26
C THR A 24 -163.85 21.85 23.00
N ARG A 25 -164.17 22.81 22.11
CA ARG A 25 -163.31 23.14 20.95
C ARG A 25 -161.97 23.74 21.37
N ASP A 26 -161.93 24.62 22.36
CA ASP A 26 -160.69 25.24 22.84
C ASP A 26 -159.75 24.22 23.51
N VAL A 27 -160.30 23.27 24.28
CA VAL A 27 -159.51 22.18 24.87
C VAL A 27 -158.99 21.22 23.80
N HIS A 28 -159.79 20.90 22.77
CA HIS A 28 -159.34 20.04 21.67
C HIS A 28 -158.23 20.69 20.84
N GLY A 29 -158.31 21.99 20.58
CA GLY A 29 -157.25 22.76 19.91
C GLY A 29 -155.95 22.82 20.74
N LYS A 30 -156.05 22.96 22.06
CA LYS A 30 -154.90 22.90 22.97
C LYS A 30 -154.27 21.52 23.02
N LEU A 31 -155.06 20.45 22.99
CA LEU A 31 -154.55 19.08 23.01
C LEU A 31 -153.80 18.75 21.70
N GLN A 32 -154.35 19.13 20.54
CA GLN A 32 -153.64 19.00 19.25
C GLN A 32 -152.35 19.83 19.21
N SER A 33 -152.32 21.00 19.84
CA SER A 33 -151.10 21.82 19.92
C SER A 33 -150.02 21.14 20.77
N VAL A 34 -150.39 20.49 21.87
CA VAL A 34 -149.45 19.78 22.74
C VAL A 34 -148.97 18.49 22.08
N GLU A 35 -149.83 17.73 21.42
CA GLU A 35 -149.44 16.55 20.65
C GLU A 35 -148.45 16.89 19.53
N LYS A 36 -148.65 18.03 18.85
CA LYS A 36 -147.71 18.52 17.85
C LYS A 36 -146.35 18.91 18.47
N GLN A 37 -146.36 19.60 19.60
CA GLN A 37 -145.12 19.96 20.32
C GLN A 37 -144.37 18.73 20.83
N LEU A 38 -145.08 17.69 21.29
CA LEU A 38 -144.47 16.42 21.71
C LEU A 38 -143.81 15.69 20.54
N ALA A 39 -144.49 15.63 19.39
CA ALA A 39 -143.93 15.03 18.18
C ALA A 39 -142.72 15.81 17.63
N ASP A 40 -142.71 17.15 17.78
CA ASP A 40 -141.58 17.98 17.38
C ASP A 40 -140.37 17.79 18.33
N LEU A 41 -140.60 17.69 19.64
CA LEU A 41 -139.55 17.39 20.63
C LEU A 41 -138.99 15.96 20.50
N GLU A 42 -139.82 14.98 20.13
CA GLU A 42 -139.35 13.63 19.84
C GLU A 42 -138.44 13.61 18.61
N ARG A 43 -138.77 14.36 17.55
CA ARG A 43 -137.88 14.52 16.39
C ARG A 43 -136.57 15.23 16.75
N GLU A 44 -136.61 16.27 17.58
CA GLU A 44 -135.39 16.95 18.04
C GLU A 44 -134.51 16.03 18.90
N ARG A 45 -135.10 15.24 19.79
CA ARG A 45 -134.37 14.25 20.59
C ARG A 45 -133.67 13.23 19.69
N ASP A 46 -134.38 12.70 18.69
CA ASP A 46 -133.84 11.70 17.79
C ASP A 46 -132.73 12.28 16.89
N GLN A 47 -132.88 13.54 16.48
CA GLN A 47 -131.83 14.27 15.76
C GLN A 47 -130.58 14.48 16.63
N VAL A 48 -130.74 14.89 17.89
CA VAL A 48 -129.61 15.07 18.82
C VAL A 48 -128.92 13.75 19.14
N MET A 49 -129.66 12.65 19.24
CA MET A 49 -129.07 11.32 19.44
C MET A 49 -128.26 10.87 18.22
N LEU A 50 -128.73 11.17 17.01
CA LEU A 50 -128.01 10.91 15.77
C LEU A 50 -126.74 11.76 15.68
N ASP A 51 -126.83 13.06 15.97
CA ASP A 51 -125.68 13.97 15.95
C ASP A 51 -124.64 13.57 17.01
N LYS A 52 -125.08 13.13 18.20
CA LYS A 52 -124.20 12.59 19.24
C LYS A 52 -123.50 11.30 18.79
N ALA A 53 -124.21 10.41 18.11
CA ALA A 53 -123.61 9.19 17.57
C ALA A 53 -122.54 9.52 16.50
N ASN A 54 -122.82 10.47 15.61
CA ASN A 54 -121.87 10.94 14.60
C ASN A 54 -120.61 11.57 15.23
N LEU A 55 -120.77 12.43 16.24
CA LEU A 55 -119.64 13.05 16.92
C LEU A 55 -118.76 12.05 17.68
N VAL A 56 -119.35 10.99 18.24
CA VAL A 56 -118.57 9.91 18.88
C VAL A 56 -117.77 9.15 17.82
N GLN A 57 -118.36 8.87 16.66
CA GLN A 57 -117.68 8.21 15.55
C GLN A 57 -116.52 9.07 15.00
N GLU A 58 -116.73 10.38 14.83
CA GLU A 58 -115.67 11.32 14.43
C GLU A 58 -114.54 11.41 15.46
N ARG A 59 -114.88 11.47 16.76
CA ARG A 59 -113.88 11.46 17.84
C ARG A 59 -113.04 10.20 17.81
N ASP A 60 -113.66 9.04 17.63
CA ASP A 60 -112.96 7.75 17.61
C ASP A 60 -112.08 7.62 16.34
N LEU A 61 -112.52 8.15 15.20
CA LEU A 61 -111.71 8.25 13.99
C LEU A 61 -110.47 9.15 14.20
N ILE A 62 -110.67 10.34 14.80
CA ILE A 62 -109.56 11.26 15.13
C ILE A 62 -108.59 10.62 16.12
N ALA A 63 -109.08 9.86 17.10
CA ALA A 63 -108.23 9.14 18.05
C ALA A 63 -107.37 8.06 17.34
N SER A 64 -107.96 7.33 16.38
CA SER A 64 -107.23 6.37 15.55
C SER A 64 -106.16 7.05 14.70
N MET A 65 -106.51 8.14 14.00
CA MET A 65 -105.56 8.90 13.19
C MET A 65 -104.41 9.48 14.03
N LYS A 66 -104.71 9.97 15.24
CA LYS A 66 -103.68 10.46 16.15
C LYS A 66 -102.72 9.34 16.57
N HIS A 67 -103.25 8.15 16.85
CA HIS A 67 -102.41 7.01 17.24
C HIS A 67 -101.51 6.55 16.09
N GLU A 68 -102.02 6.50 14.85
CA GLU A 68 -101.20 6.20 13.67
C GLU A 68 -100.07 7.20 13.47
N LEU A 69 -100.34 8.50 13.64
CA LEU A 69 -99.35 9.57 13.48
C LEU A 69 -98.29 9.53 14.60
N GLU A 70 -98.66 9.13 15.81
CA GLU A 70 -97.71 8.89 16.91
C GLU A 70 -96.79 7.69 16.62
N MET A 71 -97.32 6.62 16.01
CA MET A 71 -96.53 5.46 15.59
C MET A 71 -95.57 5.81 14.46
N GLU A 72 -96.01 6.55 13.44
CA GLU A 72 -95.18 7.02 12.33
C GLU A 72 -94.06 7.94 12.82
N LYS A 73 -94.36 8.84 13.76
CA LYS A 73 -93.35 9.68 14.41
C LYS A 73 -92.28 8.86 15.13
N LEU A 74 -92.66 7.75 15.77
CA LEU A 74 -91.74 6.86 16.47
C LEU A 74 -90.83 6.13 15.48
N GLN A 75 -91.40 5.64 14.36
CA GLN A 75 -90.63 5.02 13.27
C GLN A 75 -89.61 6.00 12.67
N LEU A 76 -90.01 7.24 12.39
CA LEU A 76 -89.10 8.26 11.85
C LEU A 76 -87.96 8.61 12.82
N LEU A 77 -88.20 8.55 14.14
CA LEU A 77 -87.15 8.75 15.14
C LEU A 77 -86.16 7.58 15.17
N GLU A 78 -86.66 6.34 15.06
CA GLU A 78 -85.80 5.15 14.96
C GLU A 78 -84.96 5.17 13.68
N GLU A 79 -85.56 5.54 12.53
CA GLU A 79 -84.85 5.70 11.26
C GLU A 79 -83.78 6.79 11.34
N ARG A 80 -84.10 7.94 11.94
CA ARG A 80 -83.13 9.02 12.18
C ARG A 80 -81.95 8.50 13.03
N ASP A 81 -82.23 7.79 14.11
CA ASP A 81 -81.20 7.31 15.02
C ASP A 81 -80.33 6.23 14.37
N ALA A 82 -80.91 5.38 13.51
CA ALA A 82 -80.18 4.42 12.68
C ALA A 82 -79.23 5.13 11.69
N ILE A 83 -79.71 6.17 11.00
CA ILE A 83 -78.89 6.99 10.08
C ILE A 83 -77.76 7.69 10.83
N VAL A 84 -78.03 8.25 12.01
CA VAL A 84 -77.01 8.89 12.86
C VAL A 84 -75.94 7.87 13.30
N ALA A 85 -76.35 6.66 13.66
CA ALA A 85 -75.42 5.58 14.00
C ALA A 85 -74.55 5.17 12.80
N GLN A 86 -75.14 5.02 11.61
CA GLN A 86 -74.42 4.71 10.38
C GLN A 86 -73.41 5.81 10.00
N ASN A 87 -73.81 7.08 10.09
CA ASN A 87 -72.91 8.21 9.82
C ASN A 87 -71.75 8.27 10.82
N LYS A 88 -71.99 7.97 12.11
CA LYS A 88 -70.92 7.85 13.10
C LYS A 88 -69.94 6.71 12.76
N LEU A 89 -70.45 5.56 12.30
CA LEU A 89 -69.62 4.43 11.89
C LEU A 89 -68.75 4.80 10.68
N LEU A 90 -69.34 5.38 9.63
CA LEU A 90 -68.61 5.83 8.44
C LEU A 90 -67.55 6.88 8.78
N ALA A 91 -67.88 7.84 9.66
CA ALA A 91 -66.90 8.81 10.13
C ALA A 91 -65.73 8.15 10.88
N SER A 92 -65.99 7.13 11.69
CA SER A 92 -64.94 6.38 12.39
C SER A 92 -64.06 5.57 11.45
N GLN A 93 -64.65 4.97 10.41
CA GLN A 93 -63.92 4.24 9.37
C GLN A 93 -63.04 5.19 8.54
N HIS A 94 -63.57 6.35 8.14
CA HIS A 94 -62.79 7.37 7.44
C HIS A 94 -61.62 7.89 8.27
N ARG A 95 -61.81 8.13 9.58
CA ARG A 95 -60.71 8.50 10.47
C ARG A 95 -59.66 7.40 10.55
N SER A 96 -60.07 6.14 10.77
CA SER A 96 -59.13 5.02 10.84
C SER A 96 -58.35 4.81 9.52
N ALA A 97 -59.01 4.97 8.36
CA ALA A 97 -58.35 4.86 7.07
C ALA A 97 -57.40 6.03 6.81
N SER A 98 -57.78 7.25 7.20
CA SER A 98 -56.93 8.44 7.15
C SER A 98 -55.70 8.29 8.03
N ASP A 99 -55.86 7.82 9.27
CA ASP A 99 -54.76 7.62 10.22
C ASP A 99 -53.78 6.53 9.71
N LEU A 100 -54.31 5.45 9.14
CA LEU A 100 -53.49 4.41 8.51
C LEU A 100 -52.71 4.94 7.30
N HIS A 101 -53.34 5.76 6.45
CA HIS A 101 -52.69 6.38 5.30
C HIS A 101 -51.57 7.34 5.73
N VAL A 102 -51.83 8.18 6.74
CA VAL A 102 -50.83 9.09 7.31
C VAL A 102 -49.67 8.29 7.91
N SER A 103 -49.94 7.22 8.65
CA SER A 103 -48.90 6.36 9.22
C SER A 103 -48.05 5.69 8.14
N THR A 104 -48.66 5.23 7.05
CA THR A 104 -47.96 4.61 5.91
C THR A 104 -47.06 5.61 5.21
N LEU A 105 -47.56 6.81 4.90
CA LEU A 105 -46.76 7.89 4.29
C LEU A 105 -45.62 8.35 5.19
N GLN A 106 -45.83 8.39 6.51
CA GLN A 106 -44.76 8.70 7.46
C GLN A 106 -43.67 7.62 7.46
N GLN A 107 -44.05 6.35 7.34
CA GLN A 107 -43.10 5.25 7.26
C GLN A 107 -42.29 5.29 5.96
N GLU A 108 -42.96 5.44 4.82
CA GLU A 108 -42.28 5.59 3.51
C GLU A 108 -41.32 6.78 3.50
N ARG A 109 -41.69 7.90 4.13
CA ARG A 109 -40.81 9.07 4.24
C ARG A 109 -39.57 8.78 5.10
N ARG A 110 -39.69 8.01 6.18
CA ARG A 110 -38.54 7.59 7.00
C ARG A 110 -37.63 6.64 6.24
N ASP A 111 -38.19 5.71 5.49
CA ASP A 111 -37.41 4.74 4.71
C ASP A 111 -36.70 5.44 3.54
N ALA A 112 -37.36 6.41 2.89
CA ALA A 112 -36.73 7.27 1.89
C ALA A 112 -35.58 8.12 2.45
N THR A 113 -35.70 8.63 3.68
CA THR A 113 -34.59 9.37 4.32
C THR A 113 -33.40 8.46 4.63
N LYS A 114 -33.65 7.24 5.11
CA LYS A 114 -32.58 6.26 5.36
C LYS A 114 -31.83 5.87 4.08
N LEU A 115 -32.57 5.56 3.01
CA LEU A 115 -31.96 5.25 1.71
C LEU A 115 -31.14 6.41 1.16
N LYS A 116 -31.57 7.66 1.39
CA LYS A 116 -30.81 8.85 1.00
C LYS A 116 -29.52 8.97 1.81
N GLU A 117 -29.56 8.72 3.11
CA GLU A 117 -28.37 8.73 3.98
C GLU A 117 -27.38 7.63 3.57
N GLU A 118 -27.86 6.41 3.29
CA GLU A 118 -27.05 5.30 2.77
C GLU A 118 -26.41 5.63 1.42
N LEU A 119 -27.15 6.26 0.51
CA LEU A 119 -26.63 6.71 -0.79
C LEU A 119 -25.52 7.75 -0.63
N GLU A 120 -25.70 8.73 0.26
CA GLU A 120 -24.68 9.75 0.53
C GLU A 120 -23.44 9.14 1.22
N ALA A 121 -23.62 8.17 2.12
CA ALA A 121 -22.51 7.42 2.70
C ALA A 121 -21.71 6.66 1.63
N ALA A 122 -22.39 5.93 0.73
CA ALA A 122 -21.76 5.21 -0.37
C ALA A 122 -21.04 6.16 -1.36
N ARG A 123 -21.59 7.35 -1.60
CA ARG A 123 -20.90 8.41 -2.38
C ARG A 123 -19.63 8.88 -1.69
N GLY A 124 -19.68 9.07 -0.37
CA GLY A 124 -18.51 9.40 0.44
C GLY A 124 -17.42 8.34 0.31
N GLU A 125 -17.76 7.06 0.45
CA GLU A 125 -16.82 5.94 0.27
C GLU A 125 -16.22 5.92 -1.14
N LEU A 126 -17.03 6.15 -2.19
CA LEU A 126 -16.53 6.21 -3.56
C LEU A 126 -15.51 7.34 -3.75
N THR A 127 -15.75 8.51 -3.15
CA THR A 127 -14.79 9.63 -3.23
C THR A 127 -13.47 9.32 -2.52
N LEU A 128 -13.52 8.65 -1.36
CA LEU A 128 -12.31 8.21 -0.65
C LEU A 128 -11.52 7.18 -1.45
N LEU A 129 -12.21 6.21 -2.08
CA LEU A 129 -11.56 5.24 -2.96
C LEU A 129 -10.93 5.90 -4.20
N GLN A 130 -11.57 6.91 -4.78
CA GLN A 130 -11.01 7.69 -5.88
C GLN A 130 -9.74 8.43 -5.46
N GLN A 131 -9.73 9.04 -4.27
CA GLN A 131 -8.55 9.70 -3.72
C GLN A 131 -7.40 8.71 -3.46
N ALA A 132 -7.67 7.59 -2.81
CA ALA A 132 -6.67 6.55 -2.58
C ALA A 132 -6.09 6.00 -3.89
N ASN A 133 -6.93 5.87 -4.93
CA ASN A 133 -6.48 5.44 -6.25
C ASN A 133 -5.58 6.49 -6.93
N SER A 134 -5.87 7.80 -6.78
CA SER A 134 -4.96 8.85 -7.28
C SER A 134 -3.61 8.84 -6.56
N GLU A 135 -3.58 8.66 -5.25
CA GLU A 135 -2.34 8.56 -4.46
C GLU A 135 -1.50 7.34 -4.88
N LEU A 136 -2.15 6.20 -5.14
CA LEU A 136 -1.47 5.01 -5.67
C LEU A 136 -0.86 5.26 -7.06
N VAL A 137 -1.59 5.91 -7.97
CA VAL A 137 -1.08 6.25 -9.31
C VAL A 137 0.12 7.20 -9.24
N GLU A 138 0.09 8.20 -8.36
CA GLU A 138 1.23 9.10 -8.14
C GLU A 138 2.44 8.34 -7.59
N SER A 139 2.22 7.43 -6.63
CA SER A 139 3.30 6.59 -6.09
C SER A 139 3.91 5.68 -7.15
N GLU A 140 3.10 5.11 -8.05
CA GLU A 140 3.57 4.26 -9.14
C GLU A 140 4.41 5.06 -10.15
N LEU A 141 3.98 6.28 -10.50
CA LEU A 141 4.75 7.17 -11.37
C LEU A 141 6.11 7.52 -10.76
N SER A 142 6.17 7.86 -9.48
CA SER A 142 7.43 8.15 -8.78
C SER A 142 8.37 6.95 -8.76
N LEU A 143 7.85 5.73 -8.54
CA LEU A 143 8.66 4.51 -8.58
C LEU A 143 9.20 4.22 -9.99
N ARG A 144 8.38 4.42 -11.03
CA ARG A 144 8.81 4.25 -12.42
C ARG A 144 9.93 5.25 -12.78
N GLU A 145 9.83 6.49 -12.33
CA GLU A 145 10.86 7.51 -12.53
C GLU A 145 12.18 7.09 -11.88
N LYS A 146 12.16 6.69 -10.60
CA LYS A 146 13.34 6.16 -9.87
C LYS A 146 13.98 4.96 -10.56
N ILE A 147 13.18 4.03 -11.08
CA ILE A 147 13.69 2.88 -11.84
C ILE A 147 14.39 3.34 -13.13
N SER A 148 13.83 4.34 -13.81
CA SER A 148 14.44 4.89 -15.03
C SER A 148 15.77 5.58 -14.74
N GLU A 149 15.85 6.37 -13.66
CA GLU A 149 17.07 7.04 -13.20
C GLU A 149 18.16 6.02 -12.84
N GLN A 150 17.81 4.97 -12.09
CA GLN A 150 18.75 3.90 -11.75
C GLN A 150 19.24 3.15 -12.98
N THR A 151 18.36 2.91 -13.96
CA THR A 151 18.72 2.25 -15.22
C THR A 151 19.68 3.13 -16.03
N GLN A 152 19.45 4.43 -16.10
CA GLN A 152 20.35 5.38 -16.76
C GLN A 152 21.71 5.44 -16.06
N ALA A 153 21.72 5.60 -14.74
CA ALA A 153 22.96 5.61 -13.95
C ALA A 153 23.77 4.31 -14.11
N PHE A 154 23.11 3.16 -14.25
CA PHE A 154 23.77 1.89 -14.55
C PHE A 154 24.41 1.89 -15.95
N ARG A 155 23.71 2.38 -16.98
CA ARG A 155 24.26 2.48 -18.35
C ARG A 155 25.46 3.42 -18.41
N GLU A 156 25.38 4.58 -17.75
CA GLU A 156 26.48 5.54 -17.68
C GLU A 156 27.72 4.94 -17.00
N LYS A 157 27.53 4.21 -15.88
CA LYS A 157 28.62 3.46 -15.23
C LYS A 157 29.20 2.38 -16.12
N SER A 158 28.37 1.66 -16.88
CA SER A 158 28.83 0.63 -17.81
C SER A 158 29.67 1.23 -18.95
N HIS A 159 29.26 2.38 -19.49
CA HIS A 159 30.05 3.10 -20.49
C HIS A 159 31.37 3.63 -19.93
N ALA A 160 31.36 4.17 -18.69
CA ALA A 160 32.59 4.59 -18.02
C ALA A 160 33.55 3.42 -17.79
N MET A 161 33.03 2.24 -17.43
CA MET A 161 33.83 1.03 -17.28
C MET A 161 34.46 0.57 -18.60
N GLU A 162 33.71 0.60 -19.71
CA GLU A 162 34.26 0.25 -21.02
C GLU A 162 35.33 1.24 -21.48
N LYS A 163 35.15 2.55 -21.21
CA LYS A 163 36.17 3.56 -21.48
C LYS A 163 37.46 3.30 -20.70
N LEU A 164 37.36 3.02 -19.40
CA LEU A 164 38.53 2.67 -18.57
C LEU A 164 39.21 1.37 -19.03
N ARG A 165 38.44 0.43 -19.57
CA ARG A 165 38.99 -0.80 -20.15
C ARG A 165 39.83 -0.51 -21.40
N HIS A 166 39.33 0.33 -22.30
CA HIS A 166 40.10 0.75 -23.48
C HIS A 166 41.34 1.54 -23.09
N GLU A 167 41.23 2.50 -22.16
CA GLU A 167 42.39 3.24 -21.65
C GLU A 167 43.44 2.31 -21.04
N LYS A 168 43.02 1.25 -20.33
CA LYS A 168 43.92 0.22 -19.81
C LYS A 168 44.61 -0.56 -20.94
N GLU A 169 43.87 -0.99 -21.96
CA GLU A 169 44.41 -1.73 -23.11
C GLU A 169 45.43 -0.87 -23.89
N ASP A 170 45.16 0.43 -24.06
CA ASP A 170 46.09 1.38 -24.71
C ASP A 170 47.37 1.58 -23.89
N LEU A 171 47.26 1.74 -22.56
CA LEU A 171 48.42 1.85 -21.67
C LEU A 171 49.25 0.56 -21.63
N GLU A 172 48.62 -0.62 -21.68
CA GLU A 172 49.33 -1.90 -21.77
C GLU A 172 50.11 -2.05 -23.09
N LEU A 173 49.61 -1.49 -24.20
CA LEU A 173 50.32 -1.46 -25.47
C LEU A 173 51.51 -0.50 -25.43
N GLN A 174 51.32 0.71 -24.93
CA GLN A 174 52.41 1.69 -24.75
C GLN A 174 53.52 1.14 -23.86
N TRP A 175 53.16 0.45 -22.78
CA TRP A 175 54.13 -0.21 -21.91
C TRP A 175 54.97 -1.26 -22.64
N LYS A 176 54.33 -2.11 -23.45
CA LYS A 176 55.05 -3.13 -24.24
C LYS A 176 56.00 -2.51 -25.25
N GLU A 177 55.58 -1.42 -25.91
CA GLU A 177 56.43 -0.67 -26.84
C GLU A 177 57.67 -0.10 -26.14
N LEU A 178 57.49 0.55 -24.99
CA LEU A 178 58.60 1.12 -24.20
C LEU A 178 59.60 0.04 -23.73
N VAL A 179 59.10 -1.14 -23.31
CA VAL A 179 59.96 -2.27 -22.91
C VAL A 179 60.77 -2.81 -24.08
N LEU A 180 60.18 -2.89 -25.28
CA LEU A 180 60.89 -3.31 -26.49
C LEU A 180 61.96 -2.27 -26.88
N GLU A 181 61.64 -0.98 -26.85
CA GLU A 181 62.62 0.09 -27.12
C GLU A 181 63.78 0.08 -26.12
N HIS A 182 63.51 -0.17 -24.84
CA HIS A 182 64.55 -0.32 -23.83
C HIS A 182 65.44 -1.54 -24.11
N SER A 183 64.87 -2.68 -24.51
CA SER A 183 65.62 -3.88 -24.89
C SER A 183 66.51 -3.62 -26.11
N ASP A 184 65.98 -2.97 -27.15
CA ASP A 184 66.72 -2.68 -28.38
C ASP A 184 67.87 -1.69 -28.13
N THR A 185 67.63 -0.65 -27.31
CA THR A 185 68.67 0.31 -26.94
C THR A 185 69.76 -0.30 -26.06
N ALA A 186 69.39 -1.20 -25.13
CA ALA A 186 70.36 -1.95 -24.33
C ALA A 186 71.23 -2.86 -25.21
N HIS A 187 70.62 -3.59 -26.15
CA HIS A 187 71.35 -4.44 -27.08
C HIS A 187 72.31 -3.64 -27.98
N HIS A 188 71.86 -2.47 -28.47
CA HIS A 188 72.71 -1.57 -29.25
C HIS A 188 73.90 -1.05 -28.43
N ALA A 189 73.70 -0.71 -27.15
CA ALA A 189 74.78 -0.28 -26.28
C ALA A 189 75.80 -1.41 -26.02
N GLU A 190 75.33 -2.66 -25.88
CA GLU A 190 76.20 -3.84 -25.79
C GLU A 190 77.01 -4.06 -27.07
N GLU A 191 76.39 -3.93 -28.25
CA GLU A 191 77.06 -4.05 -29.55
C GLU A 191 78.16 -2.98 -29.72
N LEU A 192 77.85 -1.72 -29.40
CA LEU A 192 78.84 -0.64 -29.40
C LEU A 192 79.98 -0.91 -28.43
N HIS A 193 79.69 -1.50 -27.26
CA HIS A 193 80.71 -1.85 -26.28
C HIS A 193 81.64 -2.94 -26.81
N SER A 194 81.11 -3.99 -27.44
CA SER A 194 81.92 -5.03 -28.08
C SER A 194 82.81 -4.46 -29.19
N ARG A 195 82.27 -3.58 -30.05
CA ARG A 195 83.06 -2.93 -31.11
C ARG A 195 84.17 -2.04 -30.54
N LEU A 196 83.90 -1.33 -29.43
CA LEU A 196 84.90 -0.51 -28.75
C LEU A 196 86.04 -1.38 -28.20
N ILE A 197 85.71 -2.51 -27.56
CA ILE A 197 86.72 -3.46 -27.05
C ILE A 197 87.61 -3.97 -28.19
N GLU A 198 87.01 -4.41 -29.31
CA GLU A 198 87.76 -4.88 -30.48
C GLU A 198 88.68 -3.79 -31.06
N ALA A 199 88.22 -2.54 -31.11
CA ALA A 199 89.04 -1.42 -31.59
C ALA A 199 90.20 -1.12 -30.63
N GLN A 200 89.97 -1.15 -29.32
CA GLN A 200 91.00 -0.98 -28.30
C GLN A 200 92.05 -2.09 -28.33
N GLU A 201 91.64 -3.34 -28.57
CA GLU A 201 92.56 -4.47 -28.75
C GLU A 201 93.44 -4.28 -29.99
N LYS A 202 92.85 -3.92 -31.14
CA LYS A 202 93.61 -3.64 -32.38
C LYS A 202 94.60 -2.49 -32.21
N CYS A 203 94.22 -1.43 -31.49
CA CYS A 203 95.09 -0.30 -31.16
C CYS A 203 96.30 -0.75 -30.32
N ARG A 204 96.07 -1.52 -29.25
CA ARG A 204 97.15 -2.07 -28.41
C ARG A 204 98.09 -2.99 -29.19
N ASP A 205 97.54 -3.85 -30.05
CA ASP A 205 98.34 -4.74 -30.89
C ASP A 205 99.21 -3.96 -31.86
N ALA A 206 98.69 -2.87 -32.44
CA ALA A 206 99.45 -1.97 -33.31
C ALA A 206 100.56 -1.23 -32.52
N GLU A 207 100.27 -0.71 -31.33
CA GLU A 207 101.28 -0.09 -30.44
C GLU A 207 102.42 -1.05 -30.10
N LEU A 208 102.11 -2.30 -29.75
CA LEU A 208 103.11 -3.33 -29.47
C LEU A 208 103.98 -3.62 -30.70
N GLN A 209 103.39 -3.65 -31.89
CA GLN A 209 104.14 -3.84 -33.15
C GLN A 209 105.02 -2.64 -33.49
N ILE A 210 104.54 -1.42 -33.31
CA ILE A 210 105.34 -0.20 -33.48
C ILE A 210 106.53 -0.22 -32.52
N HIS A 211 106.29 -0.54 -31.25
CA HIS A 211 107.38 -0.59 -30.26
C HIS A 211 108.44 -1.64 -30.61
N SER A 212 108.03 -2.82 -31.06
CA SER A 212 108.94 -3.85 -31.55
C SER A 212 109.74 -3.41 -32.78
N LEU A 213 109.13 -2.65 -33.70
CA LEU A 213 109.82 -2.12 -34.88
C LEU A 213 110.78 -0.98 -34.50
N ASP A 214 110.43 -0.12 -33.54
CA ASP A 214 111.32 0.92 -33.03
C ASP A 214 112.56 0.31 -32.38
N GLU A 215 112.42 -0.76 -31.59
CA GLU A 215 113.55 -1.50 -31.04
C GLU A 215 114.45 -2.09 -32.14
N GLU A 216 113.85 -2.67 -33.19
CA GLU A 216 114.59 -3.20 -34.34
C GLU A 216 115.31 -2.08 -35.11
N LEU A 217 114.65 -0.93 -35.30
CA LEU A 217 115.20 0.24 -35.96
C LEU A 217 116.38 0.83 -35.16
N ASP A 218 116.28 0.86 -33.83
CA ASP A 218 117.36 1.27 -32.93
C ASP A 218 118.58 0.35 -33.03
N VAL A 219 118.36 -0.97 -33.08
CA VAL A 219 119.43 -1.96 -33.27
C VAL A 219 120.10 -1.78 -34.64
N LYS A 220 119.31 -1.66 -35.71
CA LYS A 220 119.81 -1.47 -37.08
C LYS A 220 120.55 -0.14 -37.24
N THR A 221 120.07 0.92 -36.61
CA THR A 221 120.75 2.24 -36.59
C THR A 221 122.12 2.14 -35.93
N LYS A 222 122.23 1.43 -34.80
CA LYS A 222 123.51 1.18 -34.12
C LYS A 222 124.46 0.36 -35.00
N GLN A 223 123.97 -0.72 -35.61
CA GLN A 223 124.75 -1.55 -36.54
C GLN A 223 125.28 -0.73 -37.73
N LEU A 224 124.45 0.14 -38.32
CA LEU A 224 124.87 1.06 -39.37
C LEU A 224 125.91 2.08 -38.90
N ALA A 225 125.75 2.62 -37.69
CA ALA A 225 126.73 3.55 -37.13
C ALA A 225 128.09 2.88 -36.90
N GLU A 226 128.08 1.64 -36.38
CA GLU A 226 129.28 0.81 -36.19
C GLU A 226 129.95 0.49 -37.53
N LEU A 227 129.19 0.11 -38.55
CA LEU A 227 129.72 -0.13 -39.90
C LEU A 227 130.28 1.13 -40.55
N LYS A 228 129.59 2.27 -40.43
CA LYS A 228 130.11 3.56 -40.93
C LYS A 228 131.42 3.93 -40.24
N GLN A 229 131.54 3.67 -38.94
CA GLN A 229 132.79 3.86 -38.20
C GLN A 229 133.89 2.88 -38.63
N ALA A 230 133.55 1.62 -38.90
CA ALA A 230 134.48 0.62 -39.43
C ALA A 230 134.96 0.99 -40.84
N ILE A 231 134.08 1.46 -41.72
CA ILE A 231 134.42 1.99 -43.05
C ILE A 231 135.37 3.18 -42.94
N GLU A 232 135.12 4.12 -42.03
CA GLU A 232 136.03 5.25 -41.79
C GLU A 232 137.39 4.80 -41.22
N ALA A 233 137.42 3.81 -40.32
CA ALA A 233 138.67 3.24 -39.83
C ALA A 233 139.46 2.54 -40.95
N VAL A 234 138.79 1.79 -41.82
CA VAL A 234 139.37 1.17 -43.02
C VAL A 234 139.89 2.23 -43.99
N LYS A 235 139.15 3.33 -44.21
CA LYS A 235 139.65 4.47 -44.99
C LYS A 235 140.89 5.09 -44.37
N LEU A 236 140.91 5.28 -43.04
CA LEU A 236 142.06 5.84 -42.33
C LEU A 236 143.29 4.94 -42.49
N ASN A 237 143.12 3.63 -42.27
CA ASN A 237 144.15 2.61 -42.49
C ASN A 237 144.63 2.61 -43.94
N ASN A 238 143.73 2.75 -44.91
CA ASN A 238 144.09 2.85 -46.33
C ASN A 238 144.86 4.15 -46.62
N THR A 239 144.52 5.28 -45.98
CA THR A 239 145.33 6.52 -46.09
C THR A 239 146.70 6.40 -45.41
N GLU A 240 146.82 5.61 -44.35
CA GLU A 240 148.07 5.30 -43.67
C GLU A 240 148.95 4.37 -44.53
N LEU A 241 148.33 3.37 -45.15
CA LEU A 241 148.96 2.49 -46.14
C LEU A 241 149.40 3.28 -47.38
N ASP A 242 148.60 4.24 -47.86
CA ASP A 242 148.96 5.17 -48.92
C ASP A 242 150.16 6.06 -48.53
N ARG A 243 150.27 6.48 -47.26
CA ARG A 243 151.45 7.20 -46.76
C ARG A 243 152.68 6.31 -46.75
N LEU A 244 152.55 5.04 -46.34
CA LEU A 244 153.64 4.06 -46.37
C LEU A 244 154.10 3.76 -47.81
N LEU A 245 153.16 3.53 -48.73
CA LEU A 245 153.41 3.37 -50.16
C LEU A 245 154.08 4.61 -50.78
N ARG A 246 153.72 5.83 -50.36
CA ARG A 246 154.41 7.07 -50.79
C ARG A 246 155.79 7.23 -50.18
N ARG A 247 156.00 6.78 -48.94
CA ARG A 247 157.29 6.83 -48.24
C ARG A 247 158.29 5.86 -48.87
N GLU A 248 157.86 4.66 -49.21
CA GLU A 248 158.68 3.70 -49.95
C GLU A 248 158.96 4.15 -51.39
N ASN A 249 157.95 4.63 -52.13
CA ASN A 249 158.16 5.19 -53.47
C ASN A 249 159.04 6.47 -53.48
N GLY A 250 159.12 7.20 -52.36
CA GLY A 250 159.97 8.39 -52.21
C GLY A 250 161.44 8.13 -51.88
N THR A 251 161.80 6.90 -51.47
CA THR A 251 163.15 6.57 -50.96
C THR A 251 164.15 6.17 -52.06
N GLN A 252 163.79 6.34 -53.35
CA GLN A 252 164.64 5.99 -54.50
C GLN A 252 165.46 7.15 -55.12
N ARG A 253 165.56 8.32 -54.48
CA ARG A 253 166.49 9.37 -54.92
C ARG A 253 167.40 9.76 -53.77
N THR A 254 168.69 9.44 -53.93
CA THR A 254 169.87 9.78 -53.09
C THR A 254 170.28 8.78 -52.01
N SER A 255 170.88 7.64 -52.39
CA SER A 255 172.11 7.14 -51.75
C SER A 255 172.67 5.90 -52.49
N ALA A 256 173.68 6.12 -53.34
CA ALA A 256 174.67 5.12 -53.74
C ALA A 256 176.00 5.66 -53.15
N THR A 257 176.69 5.01 -52.22
CA THR A 257 177.53 3.80 -52.29
C THR A 257 178.00 3.53 -50.84
N ALA A 258 178.22 2.35 -50.28
CA ALA A 258 178.62 1.05 -50.79
C ALA A 258 178.30 -0.03 -49.74
N SER A 259 177.90 -1.22 -50.18
CA SER A 259 178.45 -2.54 -49.79
C SER A 259 177.42 -3.64 -50.04
N ASN A 260 177.96 -4.80 -50.41
CA ASN A 260 177.29 -5.97 -50.95
C ASN A 260 176.21 -6.54 -50.02
N GLU A 261 174.95 -6.50 -50.47
CA GLU A 261 173.93 -7.56 -50.38
C GLU A 261 172.68 -7.03 -51.10
N ASP A 262 172.02 -7.89 -51.89
CA ASP A 262 171.07 -7.56 -52.95
C ASP A 262 169.74 -6.97 -52.40
N PRO A 263 169.52 -5.64 -52.37
CA PRO A 263 168.38 -5.01 -51.68
C PRO A 263 167.15 -4.83 -52.59
N ALA A 264 167.20 -5.34 -53.83
CA ALA A 264 166.14 -5.20 -54.82
C ALA A 264 164.98 -6.20 -54.63
N THR A 265 165.25 -7.37 -54.05
CA THR A 265 164.26 -8.44 -53.89
C THR A 265 163.37 -8.22 -52.67
N ASP A 266 163.94 -7.77 -51.55
CA ASP A 266 163.19 -7.49 -50.31
C ASP A 266 162.23 -6.30 -50.49
N HIS A 267 162.63 -5.30 -51.28
CA HIS A 267 161.75 -4.16 -51.60
C HIS A 267 160.55 -4.58 -52.46
N LEU A 268 160.72 -5.50 -53.43
CA LEU A 268 159.62 -5.99 -54.27
C LEU A 268 158.65 -6.91 -53.52
N VAL A 269 159.16 -7.70 -52.57
CA VAL A 269 158.32 -8.55 -51.70
C VAL A 269 157.48 -7.69 -50.78
N LEU A 270 158.05 -6.65 -50.17
CA LEU A 270 157.33 -5.72 -49.30
C LEU A 270 156.29 -4.91 -50.07
N LEU A 271 156.62 -4.42 -51.28
CA LEU A 271 155.66 -3.69 -52.11
C LEU A 271 154.49 -4.58 -52.56
N ARG A 272 154.75 -5.87 -52.81
CA ARG A 272 153.69 -6.83 -53.15
C ARG A 272 152.83 -7.18 -51.95
N GLN A 273 153.42 -7.33 -50.76
CA GLN A 273 152.67 -7.49 -49.52
C GLN A 273 151.78 -6.28 -49.23
N LEU A 274 152.30 -5.05 -49.40
CA LEU A 274 151.50 -3.82 -49.23
C LEU A 274 150.39 -3.68 -50.27
N LEU A 275 150.61 -4.15 -51.52
CA LEU A 275 149.57 -4.17 -52.55
C LEU A 275 148.51 -5.24 -52.31
N ASP A 276 148.91 -6.42 -51.81
CA ASP A 276 147.98 -7.49 -51.43
C ASP A 276 147.18 -7.08 -50.17
N GLU A 277 147.82 -6.44 -49.19
CA GLU A 277 147.16 -5.81 -48.03
C GLU A 277 146.21 -4.70 -48.43
N ARG A 278 146.58 -3.90 -49.45
CA ARG A 278 145.69 -2.88 -49.99
C ARG A 278 144.47 -3.51 -50.67
N ALA A 279 144.67 -4.56 -51.46
CA ALA A 279 143.57 -5.25 -52.14
C ALA A 279 142.63 -5.92 -51.13
N THR A 280 143.14 -6.48 -50.03
CA THR A 280 142.30 -7.03 -48.97
C THR A 280 141.56 -5.94 -48.19
N ILE A 281 142.19 -4.79 -47.92
CA ILE A 281 141.55 -3.63 -47.30
C ILE A 281 140.46 -3.03 -48.21
N GLU A 282 140.69 -2.97 -49.53
CA GLU A 282 139.69 -2.51 -50.50
C GLU A 282 138.53 -3.50 -50.63
N GLN A 283 138.80 -4.81 -50.63
CA GLN A 283 137.77 -5.84 -50.59
C GLN A 283 136.93 -5.75 -49.31
N GLN A 284 137.56 -5.61 -48.14
CA GLN A 284 136.86 -5.42 -46.86
C GLN A 284 136.00 -4.14 -46.87
N ARG A 285 136.50 -3.05 -47.46
CA ARG A 285 135.72 -1.81 -47.61
C ARG A 285 134.49 -2.04 -48.47
N ASP A 286 134.63 -2.73 -49.59
CA ASP A 286 133.51 -2.96 -50.51
C ASP A 286 132.49 -3.95 -49.92
N GLU A 287 132.95 -4.96 -49.17
CA GLU A 287 132.09 -5.84 -48.35
C GLU A 287 131.30 -5.02 -47.31
N PHE A 288 131.96 -4.13 -46.56
CA PHE A 288 131.28 -3.24 -45.60
C PHE A 288 130.33 -2.24 -46.27
N LEU A 289 130.61 -1.78 -47.50
CA LEU A 289 129.70 -0.90 -48.25
C LEU A 289 128.45 -1.64 -48.70
N VAL A 290 128.57 -2.89 -49.15
CA VAL A 290 127.41 -3.74 -49.49
C VAL A 290 126.58 -4.03 -48.24
N GLU A 291 127.23 -4.38 -47.13
CA GLU A 291 126.54 -4.62 -45.85
C GLU A 291 125.85 -3.34 -45.33
N SER A 292 126.52 -2.18 -45.41
CA SER A 292 125.94 -0.88 -45.10
C SER A 292 124.73 -0.56 -45.98
N SER A 293 124.80 -0.84 -47.28
CA SER A 293 123.67 -0.61 -48.20
C SER A 293 122.50 -1.56 -47.89
N SER A 294 122.79 -2.81 -47.50
CA SER A 294 121.77 -3.78 -47.08
C SER A 294 121.06 -3.31 -45.82
N TYR A 295 121.80 -2.87 -44.80
CA TYR A 295 121.18 -2.35 -43.58
C TYR A 295 120.45 -1.03 -43.80
N GLU A 296 120.89 -0.15 -44.70
CA GLU A 296 120.15 1.07 -45.06
C GLU A 296 118.80 0.73 -45.70
N GLN A 297 118.75 -0.30 -46.57
CA GLN A 297 117.52 -0.77 -47.18
C GLN A 297 116.58 -1.44 -46.17
N GLU A 298 117.11 -2.27 -45.27
CA GLU A 298 116.34 -2.87 -44.18
C GLU A 298 115.78 -1.78 -43.24
N LEU A 299 116.58 -0.78 -42.89
CA LEU A 299 116.16 0.34 -42.04
C LEU A 299 115.05 1.16 -42.69
N GLN A 300 115.16 1.44 -44.00
CA GLN A 300 114.10 2.11 -44.74
C GLN A 300 112.80 1.27 -44.76
N THR A 301 112.91 -0.04 -44.96
CA THR A 301 111.75 -0.94 -44.96
C THR A 301 111.07 -0.99 -43.57
N CYS A 302 111.87 -1.04 -42.50
CA CYS A 302 111.35 -0.98 -41.13
C CYS A 302 110.65 0.35 -40.85
N GLN A 303 111.21 1.46 -41.34
CA GLN A 303 110.64 2.79 -41.16
C GLN A 303 109.33 2.99 -41.93
N GLU A 304 109.26 2.54 -43.18
CA GLU A 304 108.01 2.56 -43.96
C GLU A 304 106.91 1.70 -43.30
N LYS A 305 107.30 0.56 -42.71
CA LYS A 305 106.37 -0.29 -41.96
C LYS A 305 105.91 0.35 -40.64
N ALA A 306 106.80 1.03 -39.92
CA ALA A 306 106.47 1.77 -38.71
C ALA A 306 105.52 2.94 -39.01
N ASP A 307 105.75 3.70 -40.08
CA ASP A 307 104.88 4.80 -40.52
C ASP A 307 103.49 4.29 -40.92
N LEU A 308 103.41 3.16 -41.64
CA LEU A 308 102.13 2.55 -42.00
C LEU A 308 101.33 2.12 -40.76
N LEU A 309 101.98 1.46 -39.80
CA LEU A 309 101.34 1.05 -38.54
C LEU A 309 100.94 2.25 -37.70
N SER A 310 101.75 3.31 -37.67
CA SER A 310 101.43 4.57 -36.99
C SER A 310 100.18 5.23 -37.58
N SER A 311 100.06 5.26 -38.91
CA SER A 311 98.84 5.74 -39.58
C SER A 311 97.61 4.89 -39.26
N GLN A 312 97.76 3.55 -39.24
CA GLN A 312 96.67 2.64 -38.84
C GLN A 312 96.29 2.84 -37.37
N ASN A 313 97.25 3.08 -36.49
CA ASN A 313 97.00 3.32 -35.07
C ASN A 313 96.21 4.63 -34.87
N ALA A 314 96.56 5.70 -35.59
CA ALA A 314 95.80 6.95 -35.57
C ALA A 314 94.35 6.77 -36.07
N GLU A 315 94.12 5.91 -37.07
CA GLU A 315 92.77 5.55 -37.50
C GLU A 315 92.00 4.77 -36.42
N TYR A 316 92.65 3.84 -35.73
CA TYR A 316 92.02 3.12 -34.61
C TYR A 316 91.71 4.05 -33.44
N GLU A 317 92.59 5.00 -33.09
CA GLU A 317 92.32 6.02 -32.07
C GLU A 317 91.10 6.87 -32.42
N HIS A 318 90.97 7.30 -33.68
CA HIS A 318 89.80 8.03 -34.15
C HIS A 318 88.51 7.18 -34.08
N GLN A 319 88.60 5.88 -34.41
CA GLN A 319 87.47 4.96 -34.28
C GLN A 319 87.07 4.77 -32.80
N ILE A 320 88.05 4.64 -31.89
CA ILE A 320 87.81 4.54 -30.45
C ILE A 320 87.05 5.78 -29.96
N ILE A 321 87.52 6.99 -30.27
CA ILE A 321 86.85 8.23 -29.86
C ILE A 321 85.42 8.31 -30.42
N SER A 322 85.21 7.90 -31.67
CA SER A 322 83.87 7.87 -32.27
C SER A 322 82.94 6.89 -31.55
N LEU A 323 83.40 5.66 -31.29
CA LEU A 323 82.64 4.63 -30.59
C LEU A 323 82.36 4.99 -29.14
N GLU A 324 83.29 5.65 -28.44
CA GLU A 324 83.09 6.15 -27.09
C GLU A 324 81.97 7.21 -27.03
N ASN A 325 81.94 8.12 -27.99
CA ASN A 325 80.88 9.12 -28.09
C ASN A 325 79.52 8.50 -28.38
N GLU A 326 79.45 7.55 -29.34
CA GLU A 326 78.21 6.83 -29.64
C GLU A 326 77.71 6.03 -28.44
N LEU A 327 78.60 5.32 -27.75
CA LEU A 327 78.29 4.55 -26.56
C LEU A 327 77.86 5.43 -25.38
N HIS A 328 78.46 6.62 -25.23
CA HIS A 328 78.01 7.61 -24.26
C HIS A 328 76.58 8.08 -24.56
N MET A 329 76.28 8.39 -25.82
CA MET A 329 74.93 8.80 -26.25
C MET A 329 73.91 7.67 -26.03
N ALA A 330 74.26 6.42 -26.36
CA ALA A 330 73.42 5.25 -26.14
C ALA A 330 73.12 5.03 -24.65
N ARG A 331 74.12 5.15 -23.78
CA ARG A 331 73.95 5.07 -22.31
C ARG A 331 73.06 6.18 -21.76
N ASN A 332 73.25 7.42 -22.22
CA ASN A 332 72.39 8.53 -21.80
C ASN A 332 70.93 8.31 -22.23
N ARG A 333 70.70 7.77 -23.44
CA ARG A 333 69.37 7.41 -23.92
C ARG A 333 68.75 6.28 -23.08
N GLN A 334 69.52 5.24 -22.77
CA GLN A 334 69.07 4.15 -21.89
C GLN A 334 68.67 4.67 -20.51
N GLN A 335 69.48 5.54 -19.92
CA GLN A 335 69.20 6.13 -18.61
C GLN A 335 67.94 7.01 -18.64
N ALA A 336 67.75 7.78 -19.71
CA ALA A 336 66.53 8.58 -19.90
C ALA A 336 65.27 7.71 -19.98
N LEU A 337 65.30 6.63 -20.79
CA LEU A 337 64.20 5.67 -20.88
C LEU A 337 63.94 4.97 -19.54
N GLN A 338 64.98 4.66 -18.77
CA GLN A 338 64.83 4.04 -17.46
C GLN A 338 64.18 4.99 -16.44
N ILE A 339 64.55 6.26 -16.43
CA ILE A 339 63.91 7.27 -15.58
C ILE A 339 62.44 7.45 -15.98
N GLU A 340 62.14 7.45 -17.28
CA GLU A 340 60.75 7.53 -17.77
C GLU A 340 59.93 6.30 -17.35
N TYR A 341 60.50 5.10 -17.46
CA TYR A 341 59.92 3.86 -16.97
C TYR A 341 59.59 3.92 -15.47
N GLU A 342 60.55 4.35 -14.64
CA GLU A 342 60.36 4.44 -13.19
C GLU A 342 59.27 5.45 -12.82
N ASN A 343 59.23 6.59 -13.50
CA ASN A 343 58.20 7.62 -13.30
C ASN A 343 56.80 7.13 -13.71
N GLN A 344 56.67 6.46 -14.86
CA GLN A 344 55.40 5.88 -15.32
C GLN A 344 54.94 4.77 -14.37
N HIS A 345 55.83 3.88 -13.94
CA HIS A 345 55.52 2.82 -12.98
C HIS A 345 55.03 3.40 -11.65
N LEU A 346 55.70 4.41 -11.11
CA LEU A 346 55.29 5.08 -9.87
C LEU A 346 53.91 5.73 -10.01
N THR A 347 53.62 6.36 -11.15
CA THR A 347 52.33 7.00 -11.44
C THR A 347 51.20 5.97 -11.51
N VAL A 348 51.43 4.85 -12.22
CA VAL A 348 50.47 3.75 -12.29
C VAL A 348 50.23 3.15 -10.91
N GLN A 349 51.27 2.96 -10.11
CA GLN A 349 51.16 2.42 -8.76
C GLN A 349 50.36 3.34 -7.83
N GLN A 350 50.58 4.66 -7.88
CA GLN A 350 49.81 5.65 -7.12
C GLN A 350 48.32 5.68 -7.52
N ASN A 351 48.05 5.60 -8.83
CA ASN A 351 46.68 5.53 -9.34
C ASN A 351 45.98 4.23 -8.92
N LEU A 352 46.71 3.10 -8.92
CA LEU A 352 46.17 1.82 -8.48
C LEU A 352 45.84 1.83 -6.99
N THR A 353 46.71 2.37 -6.13
CA THR A 353 46.42 2.46 -4.70
C THR A 353 45.24 3.39 -4.42
N SER A 354 45.18 4.55 -5.09
CA SER A 354 44.05 5.48 -4.95
C SER A 354 42.73 4.86 -5.41
N THR A 355 42.70 4.18 -6.56
CA THR A 355 41.50 3.51 -7.06
C THR A 355 41.08 2.33 -6.17
N GLN A 356 42.03 1.59 -5.61
CA GLN A 356 41.75 0.52 -4.64
C GLN A 356 41.12 1.07 -3.36
N GLU A 357 41.62 2.19 -2.82
CA GLU A 357 41.03 2.85 -1.65
C GLU A 357 39.60 3.36 -1.92
N ASP A 358 39.36 3.93 -3.11
CA ASP A 358 38.03 4.39 -3.52
C ASP A 358 37.06 3.22 -3.70
N LEU A 359 37.51 2.09 -4.25
CA LEU A 359 36.71 0.87 -4.36
C LEU A 359 36.36 0.29 -2.98
N LEU A 360 37.33 0.24 -2.06
CA LEU A 360 37.08 -0.20 -0.69
C LEU A 360 36.08 0.72 0.02
N ARG A 361 36.20 2.04 -0.16
CA ARG A 361 35.21 3.00 0.36
C ARG A 361 33.81 2.77 -0.23
N LYS A 362 33.70 2.54 -1.55
CA LYS A 362 32.41 2.23 -2.20
C LYS A 362 31.80 0.91 -1.72
N ILE A 363 32.62 -0.13 -1.57
CA ILE A 363 32.17 -1.43 -1.03
C ILE A 363 31.65 -1.25 0.40
N GLN A 364 32.33 -0.45 1.22
CA GLN A 364 31.90 -0.17 2.59
C GLN A 364 30.55 0.56 2.61
N VAL A 365 30.38 1.61 1.80
CA VAL A 365 29.10 2.34 1.69
C VAL A 365 27.96 1.42 1.21
N LEU A 366 28.21 0.56 0.22
CA LEU A 366 27.21 -0.41 -0.26
C LEU A 366 26.86 -1.43 0.82
N LYS A 367 27.84 -1.90 1.58
CA LYS A 367 27.62 -2.83 2.69
C LYS A 367 26.77 -2.20 3.80
N ASP A 368 27.05 -0.95 4.15
CA ASP A 368 26.28 -0.22 5.16
C ASP A 368 24.84 0.01 4.69
N SER A 369 24.65 0.44 3.43
CA SER A 369 23.31 0.58 2.81
C SER A 369 22.52 -0.72 2.80
N PHE A 370 23.16 -1.85 2.44
CA PHE A 370 22.52 -3.16 2.43
C PHE A 370 22.10 -3.61 3.83
N MET A 371 22.92 -3.31 4.84
CA MET A 371 22.58 -3.62 6.24
C MET A 371 21.40 -2.77 6.73
N THR A 372 21.33 -1.49 6.36
CA THR A 372 20.18 -0.63 6.67
C THR A 372 18.89 -1.15 6.02
N GLU A 373 18.92 -1.48 4.73
CA GLU A 373 17.77 -2.04 4.01
C GLU A 373 17.30 -3.37 4.63
N LYS A 374 18.25 -4.23 5.04
CA LYS A 374 17.93 -5.49 5.71
C LYS A 374 17.21 -5.27 7.05
N VAL A 375 17.63 -4.28 7.83
CA VAL A 375 16.97 -3.94 9.11
C VAL A 375 15.56 -3.40 8.87
N GLU A 376 15.39 -2.49 7.90
CA GLU A 376 14.10 -1.91 7.55
C GLU A 376 13.10 -2.99 7.07
N LYS A 377 13.56 -3.92 6.22
CA LYS A 377 12.75 -5.05 5.74
C LYS A 377 12.30 -5.98 6.87
N GLU A 378 13.16 -6.20 7.87
CA GLU A 378 12.80 -7.02 9.03
C GLU A 378 11.81 -6.28 9.95
N GLN A 379 11.96 -4.97 10.14
CA GLN A 379 10.99 -4.15 10.87
C GLN A 379 9.60 -4.20 10.21
N LEU A 380 9.54 -4.09 8.88
CA LEU A 380 8.30 -4.21 8.12
C LEU A 380 7.66 -5.60 8.28
N ARG A 381 8.45 -6.67 8.28
CA ARG A 381 7.95 -8.04 8.51
C ARG A 381 7.34 -8.21 9.90
N VAL A 382 7.97 -7.65 10.92
CA VAL A 382 7.45 -7.68 12.30
C VAL A 382 6.16 -6.89 12.40
N ALA A 383 6.10 -5.67 11.84
CA ALA A 383 4.90 -4.85 11.84
C ALA A 383 3.72 -5.55 11.15
N TYR A 384 3.95 -6.17 9.99
CA TYR A 384 2.93 -6.94 9.28
C TYR A 384 2.41 -8.14 10.09
N ALA A 385 3.29 -8.82 10.83
CA ALA A 385 2.88 -9.94 11.67
C ALA A 385 1.98 -9.48 12.84
N VAL A 386 2.27 -8.32 13.45
CA VAL A 386 1.46 -7.71 14.51
C VAL A 386 0.08 -7.32 13.96
N GLU A 387 0.02 -6.58 12.85
CA GLU A 387 -1.24 -6.17 12.23
C GLU A 387 -2.12 -7.38 11.87
N LYS A 388 -1.51 -8.44 11.34
CA LYS A 388 -2.22 -9.69 11.04
C LYS A 388 -2.79 -10.34 12.30
N ALA A 389 -2.07 -10.34 13.41
CA ALA A 389 -2.54 -10.90 14.67
C ALA A 389 -3.69 -10.07 15.27
N GLU A 390 -3.61 -8.74 15.20
CA GLU A 390 -4.68 -7.84 15.65
C GLU A 390 -5.95 -8.01 14.81
N LYS A 391 -5.82 -8.12 13.48
CA LYS A 391 -6.95 -8.38 12.59
C LYS A 391 -7.65 -9.69 12.92
N GLU A 392 -6.90 -10.74 13.23
CA GLU A 392 -7.48 -12.03 13.62
C GLU A 392 -8.18 -11.95 14.99
N GLN A 393 -7.61 -11.22 15.96
CA GLN A 393 -8.27 -10.97 17.23
C GLN A 393 -9.60 -10.21 17.06
N LEU A 394 -9.62 -9.17 16.22
CA LEU A 394 -10.85 -8.42 15.92
C LEU A 394 -11.90 -9.31 15.26
N ARG A 395 -11.49 -10.21 14.36
CA ARG A 395 -12.40 -11.18 13.73
C ARG A 395 -13.06 -12.09 14.77
N VAL A 396 -12.28 -12.64 15.71
CA VAL A 396 -12.81 -13.48 16.79
C VAL A 396 -13.79 -12.71 17.69
N VAL A 397 -13.53 -11.42 17.95
CA VAL A 397 -14.44 -10.59 18.75
C VAL A 397 -15.74 -10.31 17.98
N LEU A 398 -15.67 -10.02 16.69
CA LEU A 398 -16.85 -9.82 15.84
C LEU A 398 -17.71 -11.09 15.80
N ASP A 399 -17.12 -12.26 15.57
CA ASP A 399 -17.86 -13.53 15.52
C ASP A 399 -18.61 -13.78 16.84
N ARG A 400 -17.98 -13.52 17.99
CA ARG A 400 -18.64 -13.64 19.32
C ARG A 400 -19.79 -12.65 19.52
N LEU A 401 -19.64 -11.42 19.01
CA LEU A 401 -20.70 -10.42 19.09
C LEU A 401 -21.88 -10.79 18.18
N GLU A 402 -21.61 -11.29 16.98
CA GLU A 402 -22.63 -11.78 16.07
C GLU A 402 -23.40 -12.97 16.67
N GLU A 403 -22.70 -13.95 17.24
CA GLU A 403 -23.32 -15.09 17.93
C GLU A 403 -24.20 -14.63 19.10
N SER A 404 -23.72 -13.68 19.91
CA SER A 404 -24.48 -13.09 21.01
C SER A 404 -25.73 -12.35 20.52
N ALA A 405 -25.61 -11.59 19.43
CA ALA A 405 -26.72 -10.87 18.82
C ALA A 405 -27.78 -11.84 18.26
N ARG A 406 -27.36 -12.89 17.55
CA ARG A 406 -28.26 -13.94 17.04
C ARG A 406 -28.96 -14.67 18.19
N ALA A 407 -28.25 -15.04 19.25
CA ALA A 407 -28.84 -15.69 20.42
C ALA A 407 -29.89 -14.81 21.11
N LYS A 408 -29.65 -13.50 21.22
CA LYS A 408 -30.63 -12.54 21.77
C LYS A 408 -31.85 -12.40 20.87
N LEU A 409 -31.66 -12.35 19.55
CA LEU A 409 -32.76 -12.28 18.59
C LEU A 409 -33.63 -13.54 18.63
N ASP A 410 -33.01 -14.72 18.69
CA ASP A 410 -33.71 -16.00 18.82
C ASP A 410 -34.49 -16.09 20.13
N ALA A 411 -33.91 -15.62 21.24
CA ALA A 411 -34.57 -15.57 22.54
C ALA A 411 -35.80 -14.64 22.50
N HIS A 412 -35.64 -13.44 21.94
CA HIS A 412 -36.74 -12.49 21.78
C HIS A 412 -37.86 -13.04 20.87
N THR A 413 -37.50 -13.73 19.79
CA THR A 413 -38.47 -14.37 18.88
C THR A 413 -39.29 -15.45 19.61
N LYS A 414 -38.63 -16.32 20.39
CA LYS A 414 -39.31 -17.33 21.21
C LYS A 414 -40.24 -16.72 22.27
N GLU A 415 -39.85 -15.58 22.84
CA GLU A 415 -40.71 -14.86 23.80
C GLU A 415 -41.94 -14.26 23.12
N GLN A 416 -41.79 -13.68 21.93
CA GLN A 416 -42.91 -13.17 21.13
C GLN A 416 -43.88 -14.26 20.70
N GLU A 417 -43.37 -15.42 20.28
CA GLU A 417 -44.20 -16.60 19.95
C GLU A 417 -44.97 -17.09 21.18
N PHE A 418 -44.30 -17.20 22.33
CA PHE A 418 -44.95 -17.58 23.59
C PHE A 418 -46.04 -16.58 23.99
N LEU A 419 -45.75 -15.28 23.93
CA LEU A 419 -46.73 -14.23 24.23
C LEU A 419 -47.94 -14.32 23.29
N SER A 420 -47.72 -14.57 22.00
CA SER A 420 -48.79 -14.73 21.02
C SER A 420 -49.70 -15.91 21.34
N GLN A 421 -49.12 -17.05 21.72
CA GLN A 421 -49.88 -18.23 22.17
C GLN A 421 -50.66 -17.94 23.46
N PHE A 422 -50.04 -17.26 24.43
CA PHE A 422 -50.70 -16.86 25.67
C PHE A 422 -51.87 -15.92 25.42
N LYS A 423 -51.69 -14.88 24.59
CA LYS A 423 -52.77 -13.96 24.19
C LYS A 423 -53.93 -14.70 23.55
N LEU A 424 -53.65 -15.65 22.66
CA LEU A 424 -54.69 -16.47 22.04
C LEU A 424 -55.47 -17.29 23.07
N GLN A 425 -54.80 -17.91 24.05
CA GLN A 425 -55.49 -18.61 25.15
C GLN A 425 -56.33 -17.66 25.99
N LEU A 426 -55.80 -16.48 26.31
CA LEU A 426 -56.50 -15.47 27.08
C LEU A 426 -57.72 -14.94 26.30
N MET A 427 -57.63 -14.77 24.99
CA MET A 427 -58.78 -14.40 24.14
C MET A 427 -59.86 -15.48 24.12
N ASN A 428 -59.46 -16.76 24.10
CA ASN A 428 -60.39 -17.89 24.08
C ASN A 428 -61.04 -18.17 25.44
N GLY A 429 -60.44 -17.64 26.52
CA GLY A 429 -60.92 -17.80 27.88
C GLY A 429 -60.16 -18.89 28.64
N ILE A 430 -59.67 -18.53 29.81
CA ILE A 430 -58.90 -19.37 30.72
C ILE A 430 -59.74 -19.63 31.97
N VAL A 431 -60.00 -20.89 32.29
CA VAL A 431 -60.72 -21.26 33.51
C VAL A 431 -59.75 -21.22 34.70
N VAL A 432 -60.11 -20.49 35.76
CA VAL A 432 -59.38 -20.42 37.02
C VAL A 432 -60.35 -20.41 38.20
N THR A 433 -59.85 -20.63 39.41
CA THR A 433 -60.59 -20.33 40.64
C THR A 433 -60.25 -18.91 41.08
N LYS A 434 -61.25 -18.01 41.06
CA LYS A 434 -61.07 -16.62 41.50
C LYS A 434 -61.35 -16.50 42.99
N TYR A 435 -60.44 -15.85 43.69
CA TYR A 435 -60.57 -15.47 45.09
C TYR A 435 -61.09 -14.03 45.19
N GLY A 436 -61.95 -13.77 46.17
CA GLY A 436 -62.64 -12.49 46.34
C GLY A 436 -62.55 -11.98 47.77
N THR A 437 -62.83 -10.69 47.98
CA THR A 437 -62.84 -10.13 49.34
C THR A 437 -63.96 -10.70 50.22
N ARG A 438 -65.05 -11.17 49.58
CA ARG A 438 -66.22 -11.77 50.23
C ARG A 438 -66.66 -13.01 49.46
N GLY A 439 -67.16 -14.00 50.18
CA GLY A 439 -67.67 -15.25 49.61
C GLY A 439 -66.62 -16.33 49.42
N ASN A 440 -67.07 -17.51 48.99
CA ASN A 440 -66.21 -18.66 48.73
C ASN A 440 -65.46 -18.49 47.40
N PRO A 441 -64.28 -19.11 47.23
CA PRO A 441 -63.62 -19.19 45.95
C PRO A 441 -64.54 -19.81 44.89
N HIS A 442 -64.53 -19.27 43.67
CA HIS A 442 -65.42 -19.75 42.61
C HIS A 442 -64.72 -19.83 41.25
N SER A 443 -65.08 -20.85 40.47
CA SER A 443 -64.59 -20.99 39.10
C SER A 443 -65.05 -19.81 38.22
N ARG A 444 -64.13 -19.25 37.46
CA ARG A 444 -64.33 -18.12 36.53
C ARG A 444 -63.51 -18.35 35.26
N VAL A 445 -64.05 -17.87 34.14
CA VAL A 445 -63.32 -17.77 32.86
C VAL A 445 -62.73 -16.37 32.78
N LEU A 446 -61.40 -16.24 32.82
CA LEU A 446 -60.69 -15.01 32.47
C LEU A 446 -60.57 -14.91 30.96
N PHE A 447 -60.93 -13.78 30.40
CA PHE A 447 -60.80 -13.55 28.97
C PHE A 447 -60.41 -12.10 28.66
N SER A 448 -60.00 -11.86 27.42
CA SER A 448 -59.51 -10.56 26.97
C SER A 448 -59.99 -10.26 25.55
N ASP A 449 -59.88 -9.01 25.10
CA ASP A 449 -60.15 -8.66 23.70
C ASP A 449 -59.00 -9.05 22.76
N THR A 450 -59.23 -8.85 21.46
CA THR A 450 -58.27 -9.18 20.39
C THR A 450 -56.92 -8.49 20.53
N GLY A 451 -56.86 -7.34 21.22
CA GLY A 451 -55.64 -6.58 21.47
C GLY A 451 -55.03 -6.79 22.85
N CYS A 452 -55.63 -7.65 23.67
CA CYS A 452 -55.36 -7.81 25.09
C CYS A 452 -55.31 -6.52 25.91
N ARG A 453 -56.13 -5.53 25.56
CA ARG A 453 -56.21 -4.20 26.18
C ARG A 453 -56.83 -4.24 27.57
N TRP A 454 -57.71 -5.21 27.83
CA TRP A 454 -58.35 -5.40 29.12
C TRP A 454 -58.50 -6.87 29.47
N ILE A 455 -58.61 -7.18 30.75
CA ILE A 455 -58.89 -8.51 31.27
C ILE A 455 -60.25 -8.48 31.96
N SER A 456 -61.10 -9.44 31.67
CA SER A 456 -62.42 -9.60 32.29
C SER A 456 -62.62 -11.03 32.78
N TRP A 457 -63.57 -11.23 33.70
CA TRP A 457 -63.90 -12.55 34.21
C TRP A 457 -65.42 -12.76 34.26
N LYS A 458 -65.86 -13.96 33.90
CA LYS A 458 -67.28 -14.37 34.00
C LYS A 458 -67.44 -15.78 34.57
N GLN A 459 -68.65 -16.12 34.99
CA GLN A 459 -68.96 -17.49 35.40
C GLN A 459 -68.87 -18.43 34.19
N PRO A 460 -68.34 -19.67 34.34
CA PRO A 460 -68.40 -20.66 33.30
C PRO A 460 -69.88 -20.96 32.99
N SER A 461 -70.37 -20.53 31.83
CA SER A 461 -71.74 -20.79 31.40
C SER A 461 -71.87 -22.23 30.88
N SER A 462 -72.91 -22.95 31.28
CA SER A 462 -73.21 -24.31 30.81
C SER A 462 -73.70 -24.36 29.35
N SER A 463 -74.07 -23.22 28.76
CA SER A 463 -74.60 -23.12 27.40
C SER A 463 -73.86 -22.07 26.55
N GLY A 464 -72.99 -22.53 25.64
CA GLY A 464 -72.51 -21.78 24.47
C GLY A 464 -71.40 -20.72 24.67
N LEU A 465 -70.35 -20.82 23.85
CA LEU A 465 -69.07 -20.11 23.86
C LEU A 465 -69.10 -18.59 23.54
N SER A 466 -70.22 -17.87 23.71
CA SER A 466 -70.23 -16.43 23.40
C SER A 466 -69.52 -15.62 24.49
N LEU A 467 -68.26 -15.23 24.23
CA LEU A 467 -67.51 -14.26 25.03
C LEU A 467 -68.04 -12.85 24.71
N THR A 468 -69.20 -12.52 25.27
CA THR A 468 -69.84 -11.20 25.12
C THR A 468 -69.01 -10.08 25.77
N SER A 469 -69.31 -8.83 25.41
CA SER A 469 -68.70 -7.63 26.00
C SER A 469 -68.64 -7.71 27.54
N PRO A 470 -67.51 -7.32 28.17
CA PRO A 470 -67.33 -7.43 29.60
C PRO A 470 -68.28 -6.49 30.35
N ARG A 471 -68.69 -6.89 31.55
CA ARG A 471 -69.38 -5.99 32.48
C ARG A 471 -68.37 -5.01 33.08
N SER A 472 -68.77 -3.76 33.30
CA SER A 472 -67.88 -2.71 33.84
C SER A 472 -67.32 -3.03 35.22
N ASP A 473 -68.06 -3.78 36.05
CA ASP A 473 -67.64 -4.21 37.40
C ASP A 473 -66.69 -5.42 37.39
N ALA A 474 -66.61 -6.14 36.27
CA ALA A 474 -65.82 -7.37 36.11
C ALA A 474 -64.73 -7.24 35.03
N LYS A 475 -64.15 -6.03 34.88
CA LYS A 475 -63.14 -5.69 33.88
C LYS A 475 -62.03 -4.83 34.48
N VAL A 476 -60.78 -5.09 34.13
CA VAL A 476 -59.59 -4.25 34.41
C VAL A 476 -58.87 -3.94 33.09
N GLU A 477 -58.32 -2.75 32.94
CA GLU A 477 -57.46 -2.44 31.78
C GLU A 477 -56.07 -3.07 32.01
N THR A 478 -55.49 -3.67 30.98
CA THR A 478 -54.14 -4.26 31.04
C THR A 478 -53.09 -3.16 31.20
N ASN A 479 -53.39 -1.94 30.75
CA ASN A 479 -52.59 -0.77 31.07
C ASN A 479 -52.47 -0.60 32.60
N ASP A 480 -53.52 -0.82 33.37
CA ASP A 480 -53.46 -0.59 34.80
C ASP A 480 -52.71 -1.70 35.56
N LEU A 481 -52.31 -2.78 34.90
CA LEU A 481 -51.47 -3.84 35.46
C LEU A 481 -50.09 -3.27 35.79
N VAL A 482 -49.66 -3.43 37.03
CA VAL A 482 -48.35 -2.95 37.51
C VAL A 482 -47.44 -4.05 38.01
N ASP A 483 -48.01 -5.14 38.50
CA ASP A 483 -47.22 -6.26 39.00
C ASP A 483 -47.99 -7.58 38.91
N ILE A 484 -47.23 -8.67 38.86
CA ILE A 484 -47.70 -10.06 38.82
C ILE A 484 -46.99 -10.83 39.92
N ILE A 485 -47.71 -11.04 41.03
CA ILE A 485 -47.17 -11.65 42.23
C ILE A 485 -47.42 -13.17 42.20
N PRO A 486 -46.38 -14.01 42.21
CA PRO A 486 -46.55 -15.45 42.33
C PRO A 486 -46.88 -15.87 43.77
N GLY A 487 -47.66 -16.93 43.91
CA GLY A 487 -48.02 -17.49 45.21
C GLY A 487 -49.26 -16.86 45.86
N ALA A 488 -49.54 -17.31 47.08
CA ALA A 488 -50.72 -16.95 47.87
C ALA A 488 -50.39 -15.87 48.93
N THR A 489 -49.82 -14.74 48.50
CA THR A 489 -49.22 -13.73 49.41
C THR A 489 -50.11 -12.52 49.70
N THR A 490 -51.18 -12.31 48.93
CA THR A 490 -52.10 -11.18 49.13
C THR A 490 -53.01 -11.39 50.33
N GLU A 491 -53.56 -10.30 50.88
CA GLU A 491 -54.49 -10.39 52.03
C GLU A 491 -55.69 -11.30 51.77
N ILE A 492 -56.17 -11.35 50.52
CA ILE A 492 -57.31 -12.20 50.13
C ILE A 492 -56.91 -13.68 50.28
N PHE A 493 -55.75 -14.06 49.78
CA PHE A 493 -55.23 -15.42 49.94
C PHE A 493 -54.91 -15.77 51.41
N LEU A 494 -54.36 -14.84 52.19
CA LEU A 494 -54.09 -15.06 53.62
C LEU A 494 -55.37 -15.33 54.42
N ARG A 495 -56.49 -14.71 54.04
CA ARG A 495 -57.80 -14.93 54.67
C ARG A 495 -58.45 -16.24 54.22
N GLN A 496 -58.38 -16.55 52.92
CA GLN A 496 -59.07 -17.72 52.34
C GLN A 496 -58.27 -19.03 52.40
N LYS A 497 -56.94 -18.95 52.55
CA LYS A 497 -56.00 -20.07 52.72
C LYS A 497 -56.16 -21.17 51.65
N PRO A 498 -55.75 -20.91 50.39
CA PRO A 498 -55.78 -21.94 49.35
C PRO A 498 -54.89 -23.13 49.71
N ASP A 499 -55.29 -24.33 49.30
CA ASP A 499 -54.61 -25.59 49.64
C ASP A 499 -53.20 -25.68 49.04
N VAL A 500 -53.01 -25.15 47.82
CA VAL A 500 -51.74 -25.20 47.10
C VAL A 500 -51.30 -23.80 46.66
N PRO A 501 -50.55 -23.07 47.51
CA PRO A 501 -50.05 -21.73 47.18
C PRO A 501 -49.30 -21.62 45.86
N ALA A 502 -48.58 -22.67 45.43
CA ALA A 502 -47.85 -22.69 44.17
C ALA A 502 -48.73 -22.61 42.91
N LYS A 503 -50.04 -22.89 43.03
CA LYS A 503 -51.02 -22.72 41.94
C LYS A 503 -51.62 -21.31 41.88
N CYS A 504 -51.30 -20.46 42.86
CA CYS A 504 -51.88 -19.14 43.01
C CYS A 504 -50.98 -18.07 42.37
N LEU A 505 -51.61 -17.05 41.78
CA LEU A 505 -50.95 -15.81 41.38
C LEU A 505 -51.94 -14.65 41.54
N SER A 506 -51.39 -13.44 41.67
CA SER A 506 -52.19 -12.23 41.86
C SER A 506 -51.77 -11.18 40.83
N LEU A 507 -52.74 -10.65 40.10
CA LEU A 507 -52.52 -9.51 39.20
C LEU A 507 -52.86 -8.21 39.92
N VAL A 508 -51.91 -7.28 39.99
CA VAL A 508 -52.05 -6.03 40.74
C VAL A 508 -52.36 -4.89 39.77
N PHE A 509 -53.48 -4.20 40.00
CA PHE A 509 -53.92 -3.09 39.17
C PHE A 509 -53.98 -1.78 39.95
N VAL A 510 -53.68 -0.65 39.29
CA VAL A 510 -53.72 0.70 39.90
C VAL A 510 -55.09 1.36 39.75
N HIS A 511 -55.87 1.04 38.71
CA HIS A 511 -57.20 1.63 38.50
C HIS A 511 -58.28 0.56 38.18
N PRO A 512 -59.28 0.38 39.07
CA PRO A 512 -59.22 0.74 40.49
C PRO A 512 -58.05 0.00 41.18
N CYS A 513 -57.51 0.56 42.28
CA CYS A 513 -56.45 -0.10 43.04
C CYS A 513 -56.98 -1.40 43.65
N ARG A 514 -56.65 -2.54 43.03
CA ARG A 514 -57.14 -3.86 43.44
C ARG A 514 -56.26 -4.98 42.92
N THR A 515 -56.38 -6.14 43.57
CA THR A 515 -55.79 -7.40 43.11
C THR A 515 -56.85 -8.28 42.44
N LEU A 516 -56.43 -9.03 41.42
CA LEU A 516 -57.18 -10.17 40.88
C LEU A 516 -56.43 -11.43 41.28
N ASP A 517 -56.88 -12.03 42.40
CA ASP A 517 -56.31 -13.22 43.00
C ASP A 517 -56.92 -14.47 42.37
N ILE A 518 -56.08 -15.30 41.73
CA ILE A 518 -56.52 -16.47 40.98
C ILE A 518 -55.67 -17.70 41.30
N GLU A 519 -56.30 -18.86 41.28
CA GLU A 519 -55.66 -20.17 41.36
C GLU A 519 -55.86 -20.91 40.04
N ALA A 520 -54.77 -21.38 39.45
CA ALA A 520 -54.78 -22.19 38.25
C ALA A 520 -55.09 -23.66 38.56
N GLU A 521 -55.50 -24.41 37.54
CA GLU A 521 -55.78 -25.86 37.67
C GLU A 521 -54.55 -26.66 38.13
N SER A 522 -53.36 -26.29 37.63
CA SER A 522 -52.08 -26.95 37.91
C SER A 522 -50.94 -25.94 38.14
N ILE A 523 -49.81 -26.40 38.68
CA ILE A 523 -48.62 -25.56 38.91
C ILE A 523 -48.02 -25.12 37.58
N GLU A 524 -48.00 -26.01 36.59
CA GLU A 524 -47.49 -25.74 35.24
C GLU A 524 -48.33 -24.67 34.55
N LYS A 525 -49.66 -24.71 34.71
CA LYS A 525 -50.57 -23.67 34.21
C LYS A 525 -50.37 -22.34 34.94
N CYS A 526 -50.16 -22.36 36.26
CA CYS A 526 -49.81 -21.17 37.02
C CYS A 526 -48.52 -20.53 36.49
N GLN A 527 -47.46 -21.32 36.26
CA GLN A 527 -46.19 -20.85 35.70
C GLN A 527 -46.36 -20.30 34.27
N PHE A 528 -47.15 -20.96 33.43
CA PHE A 528 -47.48 -20.49 32.09
C PHE A 528 -48.19 -19.14 32.12
N TYR A 529 -49.22 -18.98 32.97
CA TYR A 529 -49.93 -17.71 33.13
C TYR A 529 -49.04 -16.61 33.72
N LEU A 530 -48.23 -16.95 34.73
CA LEU A 530 -47.27 -16.03 35.34
C LEU A 530 -46.32 -15.46 34.28
N ARG A 531 -45.74 -16.31 33.44
CA ARG A 531 -44.87 -15.90 32.33
C ARG A 531 -45.63 -15.07 31.30
N GLY A 532 -46.83 -15.50 30.92
CA GLY A 532 -47.67 -14.81 29.94
C GLY A 532 -48.07 -13.41 30.36
N PHE A 533 -48.54 -13.24 31.60
CA PHE A 533 -48.92 -11.93 32.14
C PHE A 533 -47.71 -11.01 32.33
N ARG A 534 -46.52 -11.53 32.66
CA ARG A 534 -45.28 -10.73 32.70
C ARG A 534 -44.89 -10.19 31.32
N LEU A 535 -44.87 -11.04 30.30
CA LEU A 535 -44.58 -10.62 28.93
C LEU A 535 -45.64 -9.65 28.40
N LEU A 536 -46.91 -9.86 28.74
CA LEU A 536 -48.00 -8.92 28.40
C LEU A 536 -47.81 -7.57 29.09
N HIS A 537 -47.42 -7.56 30.37
CA HIS A 537 -47.11 -6.35 31.12
C HIS A 537 -45.92 -5.59 30.51
N GLU A 538 -44.84 -6.30 30.15
CA GLU A 538 -43.68 -5.71 29.48
C GLU A 538 -44.04 -5.11 28.13
N GLU A 539 -44.82 -5.80 27.30
CA GLU A 539 -45.28 -5.26 26.00
C GLU A 539 -46.10 -3.98 26.18
N VAL A 540 -46.99 -3.96 27.17
CA VAL A 540 -47.79 -2.78 27.50
C VAL A 540 -46.92 -1.63 28.04
N ALA A 541 -45.91 -1.94 28.86
CA ALA A 541 -44.94 -0.96 29.32
C ALA A 541 -44.11 -0.37 28.18
N HIS A 542 -43.75 -1.17 27.16
CA HIS A 542 -43.06 -0.67 25.96
C HIS A 542 -43.95 0.24 25.12
N LYS A 543 -45.26 -0.06 24.98
CA LYS A 543 -46.20 0.80 24.24
C LYS A 543 -46.48 2.15 24.92
N ARG A 544 -46.12 2.29 26.20
CA ARG A 544 -46.26 3.55 26.97
C ARG A 544 -45.07 4.50 26.84
N ARG A 545 -43.88 3.96 26.51
CA ARG A 545 -42.67 4.73 26.25
C ARG A 545 -42.68 5.19 24.81
#